data_AF-A0AAU9XZ77-F1
#
_entry.id   AF-A0AAU9XZ77-F1
#
_cell.length_a   1.000
_cell.length_b   1.000
_cell.length_c   1.000
_cell.angle_alpha   90.00
_cell.angle_beta   90.00
_cell.angle_gamma   90.00
#
_symmetry.space_group_name_H-M   'P 1'
#
loop_
_entity.id
_entity.type
_entity.pdbx_description
1 polymer ?
#
loop_
_entity_poly.entity_id
_entity_poly.type
_entity_poly.pdbx_seq_one_letter_code
_entity_poly.pdbx_strand_id
1 'polypeptide(L)'
;MFSFEMTSPPVSHFLKAAAGVEKGAQKPGHEVEGTVTLKHIYEIAKIKKEDSSMKNVPLRSVCRSVIASARGMGIEVVPGRDADT
;
A
#
# COMPACT_ATOMS: atom_id res chain seq x y z
N MET A 1 -21.56 -20.80 2.69
CA MET A 1 -22.14 -19.44 2.83
C MET A 1 -20.99 -18.47 2.62
N PHE A 2 -20.99 -17.76 1.49
CA PHE A 2 -19.91 -16.83 1.12
C PHE A 2 -20.42 -15.40 1.34
N SER A 3 -19.81 -14.67 2.27
CA SER A 3 -20.07 -13.25 2.45
C SER A 3 -19.28 -12.47 1.41
N PHE A 4 -19.99 -11.80 0.51
CA PHE A 4 -19.38 -10.89 -0.45
C PHE A 4 -19.32 -9.51 0.21
N GLU A 5 -18.22 -9.25 0.93
CA GLU A 5 -17.99 -7.94 1.54
C GLU A 5 -17.46 -6.98 0.48
N MET A 6 -18.28 -6.01 0.10
CA MET A 6 -17.92 -4.91 -0.78
C MET A 6 -17.07 -3.90 0.01
N THR A 7 -15.80 -4.24 0.24
CA THR A 7 -14.82 -3.37 0.91
C THR A 7 -13.99 -2.60 -0.11
N SER A 8 -13.33 -1.53 0.33
CA SER A 8 -12.39 -0.80 -0.53
C SER A 8 -11.36 -1.77 -1.13
N PRO A 9 -10.89 -1.53 -2.37
CA PRO A 9 -9.98 -2.45 -3.06
C PRO A 9 -8.75 -2.80 -2.21
N PRO A 10 -8.11 -3.95 -2.48
CA PRO A 10 -6.98 -4.39 -1.68
C PRO A 10 -5.85 -3.37 -1.72
N VAL A 11 -5.11 -3.25 -0.62
CA VAL A 11 -3.96 -2.33 -0.50
C VAL A 11 -2.97 -2.53 -1.65
N SER A 12 -2.82 -3.76 -2.13
CA SER A 12 -2.01 -4.11 -3.30
C SER A 12 -2.40 -3.35 -4.56
N HIS A 13 -3.69 -3.07 -4.79
CA HIS A 13 -4.15 -2.32 -5.95
C HIS A 13 -3.74 -0.84 -5.85
N PHE A 14 -3.90 -0.24 -4.67
CA PHE A 14 -3.45 1.13 -4.43
C PHE A 14 -1.94 1.28 -4.52
N LEU A 15 -1.18 0.33 -3.97
CA LEU A 15 0.28 0.33 -4.04
C LEU A 15 0.80 0.20 -5.47
N LYS A 16 0.16 -0.66 -6.28
CA LYS A 16 0.45 -0.79 -7.71
C LYS A 16 0.22 0.51 -8.46
N ALA A 17 -0.94 1.14 -8.25
CA ALA A 17 -1.26 2.42 -8.85
C ALA A 17 -0.28 3.52 -8.43
N ALA A 18 0.06 3.60 -7.15
CA ALA A 18 0.99 4.59 -6.62
C ALA A 18 2.45 4.36 -7.08
N ALA A 19 2.83 3.10 -7.34
CA ALA A 19 4.15 2.73 -7.83
C ALA A 19 4.25 2.74 -9.37
N GLY A 20 3.12 2.85 -10.08
CA GLY A 20 3.08 2.76 -11.54
C GLY A 20 3.36 1.37 -12.10
N VAL A 21 3.12 0.30 -11.33
CA VAL A 21 3.43 -1.09 -11.72
C VAL A 21 2.18 -1.93 -11.90
N GLU A 22 2.13 -2.74 -12.95
CA GLU A 22 0.99 -3.64 -13.21
C GLU A 22 1.10 -4.95 -12.40
N LYS A 23 2.33 -5.43 -12.21
CA LYS A 23 2.66 -6.65 -11.46
C LYS A 23 3.60 -6.32 -10.30
N GLY A 24 3.50 -7.13 -9.23
CA GLY A 24 4.46 -7.05 -8.12
C GLY A 24 5.75 -7.78 -8.47
N ALA A 25 6.80 -7.56 -7.69
CA ALA A 25 8.09 -8.21 -7.90
C ALA A 25 7.98 -9.73 -7.85
N GLN A 26 8.62 -10.39 -8.82
CA GLN A 26 8.75 -11.84 -8.81
C GLN A 26 9.63 -12.33 -7.65
N LYS A 27 10.60 -11.52 -7.23
CA LYS A 27 11.51 -11.79 -6.11
C LYS A 27 11.57 -10.60 -5.15
N PRO A 28 10.58 -10.47 -4.24
CA PRO A 28 10.57 -9.37 -3.27
C PRO A 28 11.83 -9.39 -2.41
N GLY A 29 12.54 -8.26 -2.35
CA GLY A 29 13.79 -8.09 -1.61
C GLY A 29 15.07 -8.27 -2.43
N HIS A 30 14.98 -8.88 -3.62
CA HIS A 30 16.08 -8.88 -4.61
C HIS A 30 15.84 -7.86 -5.71
N GLU A 31 14.59 -7.75 -6.18
CA GLU A 31 14.19 -6.82 -7.21
C GLU A 31 13.14 -5.87 -6.66
N VAL A 32 13.34 -4.57 -6.93
CA VAL A 32 12.40 -3.50 -6.59
C VAL A 32 11.72 -3.08 -7.88
N GLU A 33 10.46 -3.49 -8.06
CA GLU A 33 9.70 -3.16 -9.27
C GLU A 33 9.16 -1.74 -9.26
N GLY A 34 9.05 -1.11 -8.07
CA GLY A 34 8.52 0.23 -7.95
C GLY A 34 8.85 0.89 -6.62
N THR A 35 8.64 2.21 -6.56
CA THR A 35 8.88 2.98 -5.34
C THR A 35 7.66 3.83 -5.02
N VAL A 36 7.37 3.98 -3.73
CA VAL A 36 6.29 4.84 -3.25
C VAL A 36 6.80 5.74 -2.13
N THR A 37 6.19 6.91 -2.00
CA THR A 37 6.54 7.87 -0.95
C THR A 37 5.70 7.63 0.30
N LEU A 38 6.17 8.18 1.42
CA LEU A 38 5.37 8.22 2.66
C LEU A 38 4.04 8.94 2.49
N LYS A 39 3.95 9.91 1.57
CA LYS A 39 2.69 10.60 1.23
C LYS A 39 1.67 9.59 0.70
N HIS A 40 2.05 8.78 -0.29
CA HIS A 40 1.17 7.72 -0.83
C HIS A 40 0.74 6.73 0.24
N ILE A 41 1.66 6.27 1.10
CA ILE A 41 1.32 5.36 2.21
C ILE A 41 0.25 5.98 3.13
N TYR A 42 0.39 7.26 3.45
CA TYR A 42 -0.53 7.97 4.33
C TYR A 42 -1.91 8.16 3.71
N GLU A 43 -1.99 8.47 2.41
CA GLU A 43 -3.26 8.58 1.69
C GLU A 43 -3.98 7.23 1.60
N ILE A 44 -3.26 6.16 1.25
CA ILE A 44 -3.79 4.80 1.20
C ILE A 44 -4.30 4.38 2.59
N ALA A 45 -3.54 4.70 3.64
CA ALA A 45 -3.94 4.39 5.01
C ALA A 45 -5.17 5.17 5.46
N LYS A 46 -5.35 6.43 5.02
CA LYS A 46 -6.58 7.20 5.28
C LYS A 46 -7.79 6.56 4.64
N ILE A 47 -7.72 6.26 3.34
CA ILE A 47 -8.81 5.62 2.58
C ILE A 47 -9.18 4.28 3.24
N LYS A 48 -8.16 3.45 3.54
CA LYS A 48 -8.40 2.14 4.17
C LYS A 48 -8.91 2.23 5.59
N LYS A 49 -8.64 3.33 6.31
CA LYS A 49 -9.17 3.56 7.66
C LYS A 49 -10.67 3.89 7.65
N GLU A 50 -11.20 4.37 6.54
CA GLU A 50 -12.65 4.61 6.38
C GLU A 50 -13.45 3.30 6.27
N ASP A 51 -12.80 2.18 5.87
CA ASP A 51 -13.42 0.85 5.92
C ASP A 51 -13.85 0.50 7.34
N SER A 52 -15.04 -0.09 7.47
CA SER A 52 -15.61 -0.50 8.77
C SER A 52 -14.65 -1.41 9.56
N SER A 53 -13.89 -2.26 8.87
CA SER A 53 -12.92 -3.19 9.45
C SER A 53 -11.70 -2.51 10.08
N MET A 54 -11.43 -1.23 9.79
CA MET A 54 -10.25 -0.51 10.28
C MET A 54 -10.56 0.70 11.16
N LYS A 55 -11.84 0.96 11.48
CA LYS A 55 -12.27 2.09 12.31
C LYS A 55 -11.55 2.14 13.67
N ASN A 56 -11.40 0.99 14.32
CA ASN A 56 -10.76 0.86 15.64
C ASN A 56 -9.23 0.75 15.59
N VAL A 57 -8.62 0.68 14.40
CA VAL A 57 -7.17 0.52 14.26
C VAL A 57 -6.51 1.90 14.23
N PRO A 58 -5.45 2.17 15.03
CA PRO A 58 -4.76 3.44 14.96
C PRO A 58 -4.14 3.64 13.57
N LEU A 59 -4.19 4.87 13.05
CA LEU A 59 -3.69 5.19 11.70
C LEU A 59 -2.24 4.73 11.49
N ARG A 60 -1.41 4.84 12.54
CA ARG A 60 -0.02 4.35 12.53
C ARG A 60 0.07 2.84 12.26
N SER A 61 -0.84 2.03 12.81
CA SER A 61 -0.90 0.59 12.52
C SER A 61 -1.30 0.35 11.07
N VAL A 62 -2.29 1.09 10.57
CA VAL A 62 -2.72 0.98 9.17
C VAL A 62 -1.55 1.32 8.23
N CYS A 63 -0.85 2.42 8.46
CA CYS A 63 0.35 2.79 7.70
C CYS A 63 1.41 1.68 7.76
N ARG A 64 1.67 1.11 8.94
CA ARG A 64 2.66 0.03 9.10
C ARG A 64 2.25 -1.23 8.31
N SER A 65 0.97 -1.58 8.32
CA SER A 65 0.44 -2.68 7.50
C SER A 65 0.63 -2.41 6.01
N VAL A 66 0.32 -1.20 5.54
CA VAL A 66 0.51 -0.80 4.14
C VAL A 66 2.00 -0.87 3.74
N ILE A 67 2.91 -0.40 4.59
CA ILE A 67 4.36 -0.50 4.35
C ILE A 67 4.82 -1.97 4.28
N ALA A 68 4.30 -2.82 5.16
CA ALA A 68 4.60 -4.25 5.14
C ALA A 68 4.11 -4.90 3.83
N SER A 69 2.91 -4.54 3.37
CA SER A 69 2.39 -4.98 2.07
C SER A 69 3.26 -4.50 0.91
N ALA A 70 3.72 -3.25 0.93
CA ALA A 70 4.63 -2.71 -0.09
C ALA A 70 5.92 -3.52 -0.16
N ARG A 71 6.56 -3.77 0.98
CA ARG A 71 7.78 -4.60 1.05
C ARG A 71 7.57 -6.02 0.53
N GLY A 72 6.45 -6.66 0.88
CA GLY A 72 6.10 -7.99 0.40
C GLY A 72 5.86 -8.06 -1.11
N MET A 73 5.51 -6.93 -1.74
CA MET A 73 5.34 -6.81 -3.19
C MET A 73 6.62 -6.38 -3.92
N GLY A 74 7.73 -6.16 -3.21
CA GLY A 74 8.95 -5.59 -3.79
C GLY A 74 8.81 -4.12 -4.17
N ILE A 75 7.98 -3.37 -3.44
CA ILE A 75 7.86 -1.92 -3.57
C ILE A 75 8.63 -1.27 -2.43
N GLU A 76 9.57 -0.40 -2.78
CA GLU A 76 10.38 0.32 -1.80
C GLU A 76 9.69 1.61 -1.34
N VAL A 77 9.73 1.88 -0.02
CA VAL A 77 9.12 3.07 0.58
C VAL A 77 10.21 4.09 0.86
N VAL A 78 10.18 5.22 0.17
CA VAL A 78 11.17 6.29 0.29
C VAL A 78 10.62 7.51 1.06
N PRO A 79 11.37 8.06 2.03
CA PRO A 79 10.90 9.15 2.89
C PRO A 79 11.00 10.56 2.27
N GLY A 80 11.56 10.74 1.08
CA GLY A 80 11.89 12.09 0.59
C GLY A 80 12.25 12.24 -0.89
N ARG A 81 11.56 11.54 -1.79
CA ARG A 81 11.62 11.86 -3.22
C ARG A 81 10.22 12.22 -3.67
N ASP A 82 9.92 13.51 -3.69
CA ASP A 82 8.98 14.03 -4.66
C ASP A 82 9.55 13.61 -6.02
N ALA A 83 8.92 12.62 -6.65
CA ALA A 83 9.31 12.12 -7.95
C ALA A 83 8.96 13.18 -9.00
N ASP A 84 9.79 14.22 -9.07
CA ASP A 84 9.85 15.16 -10.17
C ASP A 84 11.33 15.28 -10.58
N THR A 85 11.78 14.30 -11.36
CA THR A 85 12.48 14.54 -12.64
C THR A 85 12.62 13.26 -13.44
#